data_AF-A0A6C2YRD6-F1
#
_entry.id   AF-A0A6C2YRD6-F1
#
_cell.length_a   1.000
_cell.length_b   1.000
_cell.length_c   1.000
_cell.angle_alpha   90.00
_cell.angle_beta   90.00
_cell.angle_gamma   90.00
#
_symmetry.space_group_name_H-M   'P 1'
#
loop_
_entity.id
_entity.type
_entity.pdbx_description
1 polymer ?
#
loop_
_entity_poly.entity_id
_entity_poly.type
_entity_poly.pdbx_seq_one_letter_code
_entity_poly.pdbx_strand_id
1 'polypeptide(L)'
;MKKGGKGKKVGACTAAGNCFAAGTMVWLGSCDTDGRSQQRIEQVRLGQRVLTWLAGESSGEHAAADTGIDPASWRVVHLRWDYPDGGGSVEAELLRSADWMIAHSVPPVGQTIRLDLPEMGAEGNAIVTAIEACPEIAPGCGRLVVSRFRHSQGEVYELRLVGSDGISRFRGAS
;
A
#
# COMPACT_ATOMS: atom_id res chain seq x y z
N MET A 1 16.99 7.54 53.83
CA MET A 1 15.66 7.34 53.21
C MET A 1 15.41 8.42 52.16
N LYS A 2 15.54 8.10 50.86
CA LYS A 2 14.87 8.79 49.75
C LYS A 2 15.03 7.92 48.50
N LYS A 3 13.94 7.27 48.09
CA LYS A 3 13.82 6.55 46.82
C LYS A 3 13.76 7.58 45.70
N GLY A 4 14.62 7.44 44.68
CA GLY A 4 14.51 8.16 43.41
C GLY A 4 14.14 7.17 42.33
N GLY A 5 12.89 7.25 41.85
CA GLY A 5 12.27 6.27 40.96
C GLY A 5 12.97 6.15 39.61
N LYS A 6 13.17 4.90 39.17
CA LYS A 6 13.50 4.57 37.79
C LYS A 6 12.29 4.90 36.91
N GLY A 7 12.43 5.91 36.06
CA GLY A 7 11.48 6.15 34.97
C GLY A 7 11.49 4.93 34.04
N LYS A 8 10.39 4.19 34.02
CA LYS A 8 10.10 3.13 33.08
C LYS A 8 10.00 3.78 31.70
N LYS A 9 10.95 3.50 30.79
CA LYS A 9 10.76 3.80 29.37
C LYS A 9 9.54 2.99 28.93
N VAL A 10 8.43 3.68 28.69
CA VAL A 10 7.29 3.11 27.98
C VAL A 10 7.79 2.87 26.56
N GLY A 11 7.68 1.63 26.09
CA GLY A 11 8.21 1.22 24.79
C GLY A 11 7.71 2.17 23.71
N ALA A 12 8.64 2.71 22.92
CA ALA A 12 8.28 3.36 21.68
C ALA A 12 7.68 2.27 20.79
N CYS A 13 6.38 2.36 20.54
CA CYS A 13 5.80 1.67 19.39
C CYS A 13 6.46 2.30 18.17
N THR A 14 7.33 1.55 17.50
CA THR A 14 7.88 1.93 16.21
C THR A 14 6.69 1.94 15.26
N ALA A 15 6.06 3.11 15.09
CA ALA A 15 4.89 3.24 14.24
C ALA A 15 5.25 2.80 12.84
N ALA A 16 4.74 1.64 12.45
CA ALA A 16 5.10 0.97 11.23
C ALA A 16 4.10 1.33 10.12
N GLY A 17 4.64 1.63 8.93
CA GLY A 17 3.91 1.93 7.71
C GLY A 17 3.95 3.42 7.31
N ASN A 18 4.76 3.77 6.30
CA ASN A 18 4.69 5.07 5.60
C ASN A 18 3.47 5.12 4.65
N CYS A 19 2.28 4.80 5.16
CA CYS A 19 1.05 4.78 4.37
C CYS A 19 0.44 6.18 4.27
N PHE A 20 -0.28 6.40 3.17
CA PHE A 20 -1.18 7.54 3.07
C PHE A 20 -2.38 7.34 4.00
N ALA A 21 -2.79 8.41 4.68
CA ALA A 21 -3.99 8.41 5.50
C ALA A 21 -5.25 8.22 4.63
N ALA A 22 -6.31 7.65 5.22
CA ALA A 22 -7.61 7.57 4.58
C ALA A 22 -8.10 8.97 4.15
N GLY A 23 -8.81 9.04 3.03
CA GLY A 23 -9.24 10.29 2.41
C GLY A 23 -8.23 10.91 1.43
N THR A 24 -6.99 10.40 1.37
CA THR A 24 -6.01 10.87 0.38
C THR A 24 -6.52 10.59 -1.04
N MET A 25 -6.60 11.62 -1.88
CA MET A 25 -7.11 11.50 -3.25
C MET A 25 -6.06 10.89 -4.18
N VAL A 26 -6.50 9.92 -4.98
CA VAL A 26 -5.70 9.25 -6.02
C VAL A 26 -6.36 9.48 -7.36
N TRP A 27 -5.58 9.96 -8.33
CA TRP A 27 -6.05 10.11 -9.70
C TRP A 27 -6.06 8.77 -10.42
N LEU A 28 -7.18 8.44 -11.04
CA LEU A 28 -7.33 7.21 -11.80
C LEU A 28 -6.85 7.40 -13.24
N GLY A 29 -6.22 6.35 -13.76
CA GLY A 29 -5.84 6.26 -15.15
C GLY A 29 -7.08 6.04 -16.01
N SER A 30 -7.40 7.02 -16.86
CA SER A 30 -8.44 6.91 -17.89
C SER A 30 -7.86 7.37 -19.22
N CYS A 31 -8.11 6.60 -20.28
CA CYS A 31 -7.78 7.02 -21.64
C CYS A 31 -8.73 8.09 -22.20
N ASP A 32 -9.81 8.41 -21.48
CA ASP A 32 -10.76 9.45 -21.89
C ASP A 32 -10.28 10.82 -21.40
N THR A 33 -10.20 11.77 -22.34
CA THR A 33 -9.47 13.04 -22.15
C THR A 33 -10.26 14.11 -21.41
N ASP A 34 -11.54 13.87 -21.12
CA ASP A 34 -12.44 14.90 -20.57
C ASP A 34 -12.82 14.70 -19.10
N GLY A 35 -12.39 13.60 -18.47
CA GLY A 35 -12.76 13.28 -17.09
C GLY A 35 -11.62 12.71 -16.27
N ARG A 36 -10.84 13.58 -15.60
CA ARG A 36 -9.93 13.12 -14.56
C ARG A 36 -10.77 12.69 -13.34
N SER A 37 -10.92 11.39 -13.15
CA SER A 37 -11.60 10.85 -11.96
C SER A 37 -10.61 10.68 -10.81
N GLN A 38 -11.11 10.91 -9.61
CA GLN A 38 -10.39 10.67 -8.37
C GLN A 38 -11.21 9.76 -7.47
N GLN A 39 -10.51 9.00 -6.64
CA GLN A 39 -11.10 8.32 -5.50
C GLN A 39 -10.15 8.38 -4.31
N ARG A 40 -10.68 8.09 -3.12
CA ARG A 40 -9.87 8.02 -1.91
C ARG A 40 -8.98 6.76 -1.96
N ILE A 41 -7.76 6.83 -1.42
CA ILE A 41 -6.78 5.73 -1.46
C ILE A 41 -7.33 4.42 -0.88
N GLU A 42 -8.16 4.50 0.16
CA GLU A 42 -8.79 3.34 0.78
C GLU A 42 -9.88 2.70 -0.09
N GLN A 43 -10.35 3.40 -1.13
CA GLN A 43 -11.31 2.90 -2.12
C GLN A 43 -10.64 2.30 -3.35
N VAL A 44 -9.35 2.60 -3.58
CA VAL A 44 -8.58 1.99 -4.67
C VAL A 44 -8.51 0.47 -4.48
N ARG A 45 -8.69 -0.27 -5.58
CA ARG A 45 -8.70 -1.73 -5.64
C ARG A 45 -7.65 -2.26 -6.61
N LEU A 46 -7.28 -3.52 -6.41
CA LEU A 46 -6.48 -4.28 -7.38
C LEU A 46 -7.17 -4.29 -8.74
N GLY A 47 -6.38 -4.27 -9.81
CA GLY A 47 -6.91 -4.25 -11.18
C GLY A 47 -7.25 -2.85 -11.70
N GLN A 48 -7.40 -1.85 -10.84
CA GLN A 48 -7.56 -0.45 -11.27
C GLN A 48 -6.24 0.16 -11.73
N ARG A 49 -6.31 1.21 -12.54
CA ARG A 49 -5.15 1.99 -12.97
C ARG A 49 -5.12 3.35 -12.29
N VAL A 50 -3.92 3.79 -11.90
CA VAL A 50 -3.66 5.09 -11.27
C VAL A 50 -2.67 5.89 -12.10
N LEU A 51 -2.86 7.21 -12.16
CA LEU A 51 -1.89 8.09 -12.77
C LEU A 51 -0.72 8.29 -11.81
N THR A 52 0.48 7.92 -12.25
CA THR A 52 1.73 8.16 -11.49
C THR A 52 2.53 9.34 -12.03
N TRP A 53 2.05 9.95 -13.12
CA TRP A 53 2.65 11.11 -13.78
C TRP A 53 1.53 11.95 -14.40
N LEU A 54 1.72 13.26 -14.42
CA LEU A 54 0.84 14.19 -15.13
C LEU A 54 1.39 14.47 -16.54
N ALA A 55 0.49 14.70 -17.49
CA ALA A 55 0.88 15.11 -18.83
C ALA A 55 1.68 16.43 -18.78
N GLY A 56 2.92 16.41 -19.27
CA GLY A 56 3.86 17.53 -19.24
C GLY A 56 5.05 17.35 -18.30
N GLU A 57 5.03 16.36 -17.42
CA GLU A 57 6.23 15.92 -16.69
C GLU A 57 7.09 15.08 -17.66
N SER A 58 8.38 15.43 -17.79
CA SER A 58 9.26 14.84 -18.83
C SER A 58 9.20 13.31 -18.78
N SER A 59 8.78 12.70 -19.89
CA SER A 59 8.67 11.26 -20.09
C SER A 59 10.04 10.57 -20.25
N GLY A 60 11.03 10.96 -19.43
CA GLY A 60 12.36 10.37 -19.46
C GLY A 60 12.34 8.97 -18.88
N GLU A 61 12.44 7.97 -19.75
CA GLU A 61 12.91 6.59 -19.47
C GLU A 61 12.07 5.70 -18.53
N HIS A 62 10.96 6.16 -17.94
CA HIS A 62 10.20 5.39 -16.95
C HIS A 62 8.80 4.96 -17.39
N ALA A 63 8.53 4.91 -18.70
CA ALA A 63 7.39 4.17 -19.24
C ALA A 63 7.68 2.65 -19.17
N ALA A 64 7.93 2.11 -17.97
CA ALA A 64 7.99 0.67 -17.77
C ALA A 64 6.77 0.03 -18.45
N ALA A 65 7.02 -1.04 -19.22
CA ALA A 65 5.99 -1.72 -19.99
C ALA A 65 4.77 -2.04 -19.11
N ASP A 66 3.60 -2.09 -19.74
CA ASP A 66 2.40 -2.52 -19.04
C ASP A 66 2.62 -3.91 -18.46
N THR A 67 2.16 -4.13 -17.23
CA THR A 67 2.33 -5.44 -16.58
C THR A 67 1.37 -6.41 -17.25
N GLY A 68 1.90 -7.38 -18.01
CA GLY A 68 1.10 -8.43 -18.64
C GLY A 68 0.48 -9.35 -17.59
N ILE A 69 -0.75 -9.05 -17.19
CA ILE A 69 -1.56 -9.90 -16.31
C ILE A 69 -2.37 -10.87 -17.17
N ASP A 70 -2.27 -12.16 -16.87
CA ASP A 70 -3.19 -13.17 -17.39
C ASP A 70 -4.24 -13.50 -16.31
N PRO A 71 -5.49 -13.05 -16.44
CA PRO A 71 -6.51 -13.29 -15.42
C PRO A 71 -6.77 -14.77 -15.10
N ALA A 72 -6.47 -15.69 -16.03
CA ALA A 72 -6.68 -17.12 -15.82
C ALA A 72 -5.65 -17.73 -14.84
N SER A 73 -4.39 -17.30 -14.93
CA SER A 73 -3.29 -17.82 -14.12
C SER A 73 -2.94 -16.99 -12.89
N TRP A 74 -3.51 -15.79 -12.75
CA TRP A 74 -3.25 -14.90 -11.63
C TRP A 74 -4.28 -15.03 -10.50
N ARG A 75 -3.83 -14.80 -9.25
CA ARG A 75 -4.66 -14.86 -8.04
C ARG A 75 -4.35 -13.67 -7.14
N VAL A 76 -5.34 -13.31 -6.32
CA VAL A 76 -5.14 -12.36 -5.22
C VAL A 76 -4.86 -13.16 -3.95
N VAL A 77 -3.69 -12.95 -3.36
CA VAL A 77 -3.33 -13.50 -2.06
C VAL A 77 -3.57 -12.44 -1.00
N HIS A 78 -4.42 -12.76 -0.04
CA HIS A 78 -4.69 -11.91 1.12
C HIS A 78 -3.85 -12.38 2.29
N LEU A 79 -3.14 -11.45 2.92
CA LEU A 79 -2.27 -11.70 4.05
C LEU A 79 -2.67 -10.79 5.21
N ARG A 80 -2.62 -11.33 6.43
CA ARG A 80 -2.70 -10.53 7.66
C ARG A 80 -1.48 -10.80 8.51
N TRP A 81 -0.84 -9.74 8.97
CA TRP A 81 0.22 -9.81 9.94
C TRP A 81 -0.09 -8.92 11.13
N ASP A 82 -0.05 -9.49 12.33
CA ASP A 82 -0.29 -8.78 13.58
C ASP A 82 1.06 -8.40 14.21
N TYR A 83 1.22 -7.15 14.64
CA TYR A 83 2.47 -6.70 15.25
C TYR A 83 2.73 -7.45 16.56
N PRO A 84 3.96 -7.93 16.83
CA PRO A 84 4.26 -8.71 18.04
C PRO A 84 4.00 -7.96 19.36
N ASP A 85 4.02 -6.64 19.34
CA ASP A 85 3.78 -5.77 20.50
C ASP A 85 2.29 -5.47 20.73
N GLY A 86 1.40 -5.99 19.88
CA GLY A 86 -0.03 -5.69 19.91
C GLY A 86 -0.39 -4.32 19.34
N GLY A 87 0.55 -3.63 18.69
CA GLY A 87 0.41 -2.30 18.09
C GLY A 87 -0.47 -2.25 16.82
N GLY A 88 -1.24 -3.29 16.54
CA GLY A 88 -2.16 -3.36 15.40
C GLY A 88 -1.83 -4.50 14.43
N SER A 89 -2.22 -4.32 13.17
CA SER A 89 -2.02 -5.27 12.09
C SER A 89 -1.77 -4.60 10.75
N VAL A 90 -1.17 -5.36 9.83
CA VAL A 90 -1.04 -5.06 8.41
C VAL A 90 -1.87 -6.08 7.64
N GLU A 91 -2.77 -5.59 6.80
CA GLU A 91 -3.46 -6.38 5.79
C GLU A 91 -2.83 -6.08 4.43
N ALA A 92 -2.51 -7.13 3.68
CA ALA A 92 -1.96 -6.99 2.33
C ALA A 92 -2.77 -7.82 1.34
N GLU A 93 -2.99 -7.24 0.17
CA GLU A 93 -3.56 -7.91 -1.00
C GLU A 93 -2.52 -7.88 -2.12
N LEU A 94 -2.14 -9.06 -2.60
CA LEU A 94 -1.09 -9.20 -3.62
C LEU A 94 -1.65 -9.94 -4.84
N LEU A 95 -1.76 -9.24 -5.97
CA LEU A 95 -2.06 -9.85 -7.26
C LEU A 95 -0.77 -10.47 -7.82
N ARG A 96 -0.73 -11.80 -7.94
CA ARG A 96 0.45 -12.57 -8.35
C ARG A 96 0.09 -13.73 -9.27
N SER A 97 1.01 -14.12 -10.14
CA SER A 97 0.86 -15.30 -11.00
C SER A 97 0.95 -16.59 -10.20
N ALA A 98 0.37 -17.68 -10.73
CA ALA A 98 0.53 -19.01 -10.18
C ALA A 98 2.02 -19.42 -10.06
N ASP A 99 2.84 -19.09 -11.05
CA ASP A 99 4.28 -19.36 -11.02
C ASP A 99 4.98 -18.66 -9.85
N TRP A 100 4.62 -17.41 -9.57
CA TRP A 100 5.14 -16.69 -8.41
C TRP A 100 4.73 -17.39 -7.11
N MET A 101 3.47 -17.81 -7.00
CA MET A 101 2.98 -18.52 -5.81
C MET A 101 3.73 -19.83 -5.59
N ILE A 102 4.01 -20.60 -6.65
CA ILE A 102 4.77 -21.84 -6.60
C ILE A 102 6.23 -21.55 -6.18
N ALA A 103 6.87 -20.57 -6.83
CA ALA A 103 8.26 -20.21 -6.55
C ALA A 103 8.46 -19.74 -5.10
N HIS A 104 7.47 -19.07 -4.51
CA HIS A 104 7.51 -18.58 -3.14
C HIS A 104 6.82 -19.52 -2.14
N SER A 105 6.40 -20.71 -2.58
CA SER A 105 5.74 -21.72 -1.75
C SER A 105 4.58 -21.13 -0.93
N VAL A 106 3.73 -20.33 -1.55
CA VAL A 106 2.58 -19.71 -0.89
C VAL A 106 1.70 -20.81 -0.29
N PRO A 107 1.51 -20.84 1.04
CA PRO A 107 0.82 -21.93 1.68
C PRO A 107 -0.71 -21.77 1.53
N PRO A 108 -1.49 -22.84 1.80
CA PRO A 108 -2.94 -22.76 1.84
C PRO A 108 -3.46 -21.74 2.85
N VAL A 109 -4.70 -21.29 2.64
CA VAL A 109 -5.42 -20.40 3.57
C VAL A 109 -5.39 -20.96 5.00
N GLY A 110 -5.13 -20.09 5.96
CA GLY A 110 -5.00 -20.39 7.39
C GLY A 110 -3.58 -20.71 7.84
N GLN A 111 -2.63 -20.87 6.92
CA GLN A 111 -1.21 -21.10 7.25
C GLN A 111 -0.39 -19.81 7.17
N THR A 112 0.84 -19.88 7.71
CA THR A 112 1.73 -18.72 7.79
C THR A 112 2.80 -18.70 6.70
N ILE A 113 3.06 -17.53 6.15
CA ILE A 113 4.17 -17.23 5.24
C ILE A 113 5.05 -16.14 5.87
N ARG A 114 6.37 -16.20 5.65
CA ARG A 114 7.28 -15.13 6.08
C ARG A 114 7.12 -13.94 5.13
N LEU A 115 6.71 -12.79 5.68
CA LEU A 115 6.84 -11.49 5.05
C LEU A 115 8.19 -10.87 5.42
N ASP A 116 8.86 -10.35 4.41
CA ASP A 116 10.10 -9.59 4.52
C ASP A 116 9.94 -8.30 3.72
N LEU A 117 9.21 -7.35 4.31
CA LEU A 117 8.92 -6.02 3.74
C LEU A 117 9.25 -4.95 4.79
N PRO A 118 10.55 -4.77 5.12
CA PRO A 118 10.97 -3.82 6.14
C PRO A 118 10.54 -2.38 5.83
N GLU A 119 10.40 -2.00 4.55
CA GLU A 119 9.94 -0.68 4.13
C GLU A 119 8.49 -0.39 4.53
N MET A 120 7.66 -1.43 4.61
CA MET A 120 6.28 -1.35 5.09
C MET A 120 6.18 -1.60 6.59
N GLY A 121 7.32 -1.74 7.26
CA GLY A 121 7.43 -2.19 8.65
C GLY A 121 6.82 -3.56 8.86
N ALA A 122 6.79 -4.42 7.82
CA ALA A 122 6.15 -5.72 7.81
C ALA A 122 7.15 -6.87 7.67
N GLU A 123 7.75 -7.26 8.80
CA GLU A 123 8.76 -8.31 8.87
C GLU A 123 8.34 -9.38 9.87
N GLY A 124 7.72 -10.45 9.37
CA GLY A 124 6.82 -11.23 10.23
C GLY A 124 6.33 -12.54 9.63
N ASN A 125 5.77 -13.40 10.47
CA ASN A 125 4.94 -14.50 9.99
C ASN A 125 3.53 -13.96 9.79
N ALA A 126 3.11 -13.80 8.54
CA ALA A 126 1.76 -13.40 8.16
C ALA A 126 0.91 -14.64 7.90
N ILE A 127 -0.38 -14.57 8.24
CA ILE A 127 -1.35 -15.62 7.92
C ILE A 127 -1.94 -15.34 6.54
N VAL A 128 -2.02 -16.37 5.69
CA VAL A 128 -2.79 -16.31 4.45
C VAL A 128 -4.27 -16.38 4.80
N THR A 129 -5.01 -15.31 4.59
CA THR A 129 -6.43 -15.21 4.99
C THR A 129 -7.38 -15.58 3.87
N ALA A 130 -6.98 -15.39 2.61
CA ALA A 130 -7.74 -15.81 1.44
C ALA A 130 -6.84 -15.92 0.19
N ILE A 131 -7.26 -16.74 -0.76
CA ILE A 131 -6.72 -16.78 -2.12
C ILE A 131 -7.90 -16.71 -3.08
N GLU A 132 -8.00 -15.63 -3.85
CA GLU A 132 -9.15 -15.33 -4.70
C GLU A 132 -8.76 -15.30 -6.18
N ALA A 133 -9.77 -15.35 -7.05
CA ALA A 133 -9.57 -15.18 -8.49
C ALA A 133 -8.99 -13.79 -8.83
N CYS A 134 -8.35 -13.67 -9.99
CA CYS A 134 -7.92 -12.38 -10.50
C CYS A 134 -9.14 -11.44 -10.64
N PRO A 135 -9.07 -10.19 -10.14
CA PRO A 135 -10.13 -9.22 -10.35
C PRO A 135 -10.18 -8.79 -11.83
N GLU A 136 -11.22 -8.05 -12.18
CA GLU A 136 -11.27 -7.36 -13.47
C GLU A 136 -10.09 -6.38 -13.60
N ILE A 137 -9.40 -6.44 -14.73
CA ILE A 137 -8.25 -5.58 -15.02
C ILE A 137 -8.71 -4.43 -15.90
N ALA A 138 -8.68 -3.21 -15.36
CA ALA A 138 -9.11 -2.02 -16.07
C ALA A 138 -8.22 -1.77 -17.31
N PRO A 139 -8.81 -1.54 -18.49
CA PRO A 139 -8.05 -1.06 -19.64
C PRO A 139 -7.66 0.40 -19.44
N GLY A 140 -6.70 0.89 -20.22
CA GLY A 140 -6.37 2.32 -20.28
C GLY A 140 -4.97 2.67 -19.80
N CYS A 141 -4.73 3.97 -19.60
CA CYS A 141 -3.42 4.52 -19.26
C CYS A 141 -3.13 4.46 -17.75
N GLY A 142 -1.89 4.76 -17.37
CA GLY A 142 -1.44 4.74 -15.98
C GLY A 142 -0.95 3.37 -15.51
N ARG A 143 -0.62 3.28 -14.22
CA ARG A 143 -0.03 2.09 -13.59
C ARG A 143 -1.10 1.22 -12.97
N LEU A 144 -1.00 -0.07 -13.23
CA LEU A 144 -1.87 -1.08 -12.65
C LEU A 144 -1.57 -1.25 -11.16
N VAL A 145 -2.62 -1.24 -10.34
CA VAL A 145 -2.54 -1.54 -8.92
C VAL A 145 -2.49 -3.07 -8.74
N VAL A 146 -1.30 -3.59 -8.42
CA VAL A 146 -1.03 -5.03 -8.22
C VAL A 146 -0.84 -5.42 -6.76
N SER A 147 -0.75 -4.45 -5.86
CA SER A 147 -0.68 -4.69 -4.42
C SER A 147 -1.30 -3.55 -3.64
N ARG A 148 -1.98 -3.89 -2.54
CA ARG A 148 -2.51 -2.93 -1.57
C ARG A 148 -2.07 -3.33 -0.17
N PHE A 149 -1.65 -2.36 0.62
CA PHE A 149 -1.28 -2.54 2.02
C PHE A 149 -2.12 -1.60 2.88
N ARG A 150 -2.63 -2.12 3.99
CA ARG A 150 -3.42 -1.37 4.95
C ARG A 150 -2.91 -1.63 6.35
N HIS A 151 -2.50 -0.56 7.02
CA HIS A 151 -2.13 -0.59 8.42
C HIS A 151 -3.31 -0.15 9.28
N SER A 152 -3.57 -0.83 10.38
CA SER A 152 -4.61 -0.45 11.34
C SER A 152 -4.23 0.77 12.19
N GLN A 153 -2.93 1.07 12.26
CA GLN A 153 -2.32 2.12 13.06
C GLN A 153 -1.13 2.68 12.27
N GLY A 154 -0.82 3.95 12.44
CA GLY A 154 0.33 4.59 11.79
C GLY A 154 0.48 6.02 12.26
N GLU A 155 1.68 6.57 12.13
CA GLU A 155 1.92 7.99 12.38
C GLU A 155 1.63 8.81 11.13
N VAL A 156 0.78 9.84 11.28
CA VAL A 156 0.44 10.75 10.18
C VAL A 156 1.24 12.04 10.34
N TYR A 157 2.05 12.34 9.33
CA TYR A 157 2.87 13.55 9.29
C TYR A 157 2.23 14.60 8.36
N GLU A 158 1.96 15.80 8.88
CA GLU A 158 1.60 16.96 8.05
C GLU A 158 2.87 17.67 7.60
N LEU A 159 3.25 17.50 6.33
CA LEU A 159 4.38 18.20 5.73
C LEU A 159 3.92 19.55 5.19
N ARG A 160 4.54 20.64 5.69
CA ARG A 160 4.38 21.99 5.13
C ARG A 160 5.64 22.39 4.39
N LEU A 161 5.50 22.60 3.09
CA LEU A 161 6.56 23.14 2.26
C LEU A 161 6.50 24.67 2.32
N VAL A 162 7.61 25.29 2.70
CA VAL A 162 7.79 26.73 2.64
C VAL A 162 8.76 27.01 1.50
N GLY A 163 8.25 27.59 0.41
CA GLY A 163 9.11 28.13 -0.64
C GLY A 163 9.77 29.42 -0.16
N SER A 164 10.79 29.90 -0.87
CA SER A 164 11.41 31.21 -0.65
C SER A 164 10.41 32.39 -0.68
N ASP A 165 9.18 32.14 -1.13
CA ASP A 165 8.17 33.14 -1.45
C ASP A 165 6.93 33.03 -0.53
N GLY A 166 6.95 32.12 0.47
CA GLY A 166 5.88 31.98 1.47
C GLY A 166 5.38 30.53 1.69
N ILE A 167 4.60 30.35 2.76
CA ILE A 167 4.04 29.06 3.19
C ILE A 167 2.84 28.69 2.31
N SER A 168 2.93 27.58 1.57
CA SER A 168 1.77 26.99 0.89
C SER A 168 1.10 25.97 1.82
N ARG A 169 -0.18 26.18 2.13
CA ARG A 169 -0.99 25.25 2.96
C ARG A 169 -1.84 24.36 2.06
N PHE A 170 -1.59 23.06 2.10
CA PHE A 170 -2.52 22.06 1.58
C PHE A 170 -3.39 21.54 2.73
N ARG A 171 -4.70 21.78 2.67
CA ARG A 171 -5.68 21.23 3.61
C ARG A 171 -6.23 19.93 3.05
N GLY A 172 -5.87 18.79 3.65
CA GLY A 172 -6.63 17.55 3.54
C GLY A 172 -7.75 17.55 4.58
N ALA A 173 -8.98 17.25 4.16
CA ALA A 173 -10.14 17.16 5.06
C ALA A 173 -10.14 15.81 5.79
N SER A 174 -10.50 15.87 7.09
CA SER A 174 -10.65 14.75 8.02
C SER A 174 -11.78 13.79 7.67
#